data_AF-A0A7C7LBT1-F1
#
_entry.id   AF-A0A7C7LBT1-F1
#
_cell.length_a   1.000
_cell.length_b   1.000
_cell.length_c   1.000
_cell.angle_alpha   90.00
_cell.angle_beta   90.00
_cell.angle_gamma   90.00
#
_symmetry.space_group_name_H-M   'P 1'
#
loop_
_entity.id
_entity.type
_entity.pdbx_description
1 polymer ?
#
loop_
_entity_poly.entity_id
_entity_poly.type
_entity_poly.pdbx_seq_one_letter_code
_entity_poly.pdbx_strand_id
1 'polypeptide(L)'
;MQRVTVLLSIFLTTGMAWRKLPQWTQTHRHPEYPQNRYILGVGASEEGMEDAREQARLEVVRQIRVRVKSEVEHRKEAFGFGEQEAIREQSKELSQQIVDEKVSGIRIVETAREEGRYYALAALDRIRFADALEAELFQKDREVRRLLEEAGEFAEEGKVPKALESLSQAYGLSLEASARLALYRAVAPVPEMAEILPPSQVLSRIREVVSGLRMEKVSGDGQEGKEGDELARPLVVRVVGEGTPVKGVKVRFVYGDGRRIGDRVTGSDGEAQVRVVARTLEADRGVVVARVALGGLPEGVRLRGLPEARFSYRMLREGFPVAVEVYGLKGERLEVMEKKLARALDRLGYVVDQRSPILLKGQVEVGEVKEVEGFGGTKVLAQVQVTISALELPSERALGSVAFSGRGMGKDREGAVRAAMRKIKVDRAGLARTLREAAFPRATEEKAKRHLDRAQAALENKDYRLALRELEQIPPETSAYATAQELLQKVRQKVAARPRPTVAVFAPDATGWGSWKAAEALRDMLVTALVGTGKVDVVERRRLRQVLEEQKLGTTGPVDPETASRIGKLVGAEYVLLGRVVGRGGRVEVDVRLVSVQTGKVVAASSAAGREENLRAISEELTNKLLEQME
;
A
#
# COMPACT_ATOMS: atom_id res chain seq x y z
N MET A 1 2.65 50.83 -123.41
CA MET A 1 1.97 49.87 -124.32
C MET A 1 1.54 48.66 -123.49
N GLN A 2 0.25 48.30 -123.56
CA GLN A 2 -0.39 47.00 -123.21
C GLN A 2 -0.18 46.41 -121.79
N ARG A 3 -1.21 46.34 -120.93
CA ARG A 3 -2.42 45.48 -120.88
C ARG A 3 -2.19 44.10 -120.20
N VAL A 4 -2.91 43.94 -119.08
CA VAL A 4 -3.73 42.78 -118.66
C VAL A 4 -3.07 41.60 -117.92
N THR A 5 -3.26 41.63 -116.59
CA THR A 5 -3.87 40.63 -115.69
C THR A 5 -4.03 39.17 -116.16
N VAL A 6 -3.45 38.22 -115.40
CA VAL A 6 -4.15 36.98 -114.94
C VAL A 6 -3.71 36.66 -113.50
N LEU A 7 -4.71 36.47 -112.65
CA LEU A 7 -4.70 36.03 -111.25
C LEU A 7 -4.94 34.51 -111.19
N LEU A 8 -4.32 33.81 -110.21
CA LEU A 8 -4.66 32.53 -109.52
C LEU A 8 -3.37 31.68 -109.34
N SER A 9 -3.00 31.12 -108.19
CA SER A 9 -3.73 30.79 -106.97
C SER A 9 -2.76 30.74 -105.78
N ILE A 10 -3.23 31.21 -104.63
CA ILE A 10 -2.59 31.05 -103.32
C ILE A 10 -2.70 29.59 -102.88
N PHE A 11 -1.57 28.93 -102.64
CA PHE A 11 -1.45 27.89 -101.62
C PHE A 11 -0.36 28.33 -100.65
N LEU A 12 -0.75 29.16 -99.69
CA LEU A 12 -0.03 29.28 -98.42
C LEU A 12 -0.30 27.99 -97.65
N THR A 13 0.54 26.97 -97.85
CA THR A 13 0.74 25.95 -96.83
C THR A 13 1.59 26.60 -95.73
N THR A 14 0.92 27.35 -94.85
CA THR A 14 1.41 27.58 -93.50
C THR A 14 1.53 26.22 -92.84
N GLY A 15 2.70 25.59 -92.98
CA GLY A 15 3.13 24.52 -92.09
C GLY A 15 3.11 25.10 -90.69
N MET A 16 2.07 24.76 -89.94
CA MET A 16 1.91 25.04 -88.53
C MET A 16 3.15 24.44 -87.85
N ALA A 17 4.13 25.28 -87.50
CA ALA A 17 5.32 24.84 -86.81
C ALA A 17 4.88 24.34 -85.43
N TRP A 18 4.71 23.03 -85.30
CA TRP A 18 4.61 22.36 -84.01
C TRP A 18 5.86 22.76 -83.22
N ARG A 19 5.69 23.62 -82.22
CA ARG A 19 6.79 24.08 -81.38
C ARG A 19 7.17 22.89 -80.50
N LYS A 20 8.07 22.03 -81.00
CA LYS A 20 8.52 20.82 -80.31
C LYS A 20 8.84 21.15 -78.86
N LEU A 21 8.27 20.40 -77.92
CA LEU A 21 8.58 20.54 -76.50
C LEU A 21 10.09 20.56 -76.27
N PRO A 22 10.59 21.43 -75.37
CA PRO A 22 11.99 21.43 -75.00
C PRO A 22 12.45 20.05 -74.52
N GLN A 23 13.67 19.63 -74.87
CA GLN A 23 14.17 18.28 -74.54
C GLN A 23 14.22 18.00 -73.03
N TRP A 24 14.34 19.03 -72.19
CA TRP A 24 14.39 18.85 -70.73
C TRP A 24 13.10 18.28 -70.15
N THR A 25 11.96 18.46 -70.83
CA THR A 25 10.64 17.94 -70.37
C THR A 25 10.59 16.43 -70.34
N GLN A 26 11.45 15.75 -71.12
CA GLN A 26 11.55 14.28 -71.18
C GLN A 26 12.87 13.76 -70.62
N THR A 27 13.97 14.49 -70.82
CA THR A 27 15.31 13.99 -70.52
C THR A 27 15.80 14.34 -69.12
N HIS A 28 15.15 15.29 -68.45
CA HIS A 28 15.61 15.89 -67.18
C HIS A 28 17.06 16.43 -67.27
N ARG A 29 17.47 16.87 -68.47
CA ARG A 29 18.79 17.44 -68.75
C ARG A 29 18.63 18.82 -69.37
N HIS A 30 19.46 19.76 -68.96
CA HIS A 30 19.46 21.11 -69.49
C HIS A 30 20.92 21.60 -69.71
N PRO A 31 21.26 22.18 -70.88
CA PRO A 31 22.62 22.63 -71.19
C PRO A 31 23.19 23.66 -70.19
N GLU A 32 22.39 24.63 -69.76
CA GLU A 32 22.81 25.66 -68.80
C GLU A 32 22.80 25.19 -67.34
N TYR A 33 22.16 24.06 -67.04
CA TYR A 33 22.05 23.51 -65.67
C TYR A 33 22.59 22.08 -65.64
N PRO A 34 23.92 21.88 -65.70
CA PRO A 34 24.51 20.56 -65.72
C PRO A 34 24.32 19.82 -64.39
N GLN A 35 24.00 18.52 -64.46
CA GLN A 35 23.59 17.70 -63.31
C GLN A 35 24.70 17.48 -62.25
N ASN A 36 25.97 17.73 -62.60
CA ASN A 36 27.07 17.72 -61.63
C ASN A 36 26.98 18.89 -60.63
N ARG A 37 26.36 20.00 -61.03
CA ARG A 37 26.17 21.21 -60.20
C ARG A 37 24.72 21.42 -59.79
N TYR A 38 23.75 20.96 -60.57
CA TYR A 38 22.33 21.21 -60.30
C TYR A 38 21.54 19.92 -60.07
N ILE A 39 20.59 19.96 -59.13
CA ILE A 39 19.50 18.97 -59.04
C ILE A 39 18.31 19.55 -59.81
N LEU A 40 17.81 18.80 -60.79
CA LEU A 40 16.73 19.23 -61.67
C LEU A 40 15.44 18.47 -61.36
N GLY A 41 14.32 19.17 -61.33
CA GLY A 41 12.98 18.59 -61.20
C GLY A 41 12.07 19.11 -62.29
N VAL A 42 11.31 18.22 -62.92
CA VAL A 42 10.35 18.56 -63.95
C VAL A 42 8.94 18.35 -63.39
N GLY A 43 8.13 19.40 -63.46
CA GLY A 43 6.71 19.35 -63.11
C GLY A 43 5.84 19.52 -64.34
N ALA A 44 4.70 18.82 -64.38
CA ALA A 44 3.81 18.84 -65.52
C ALA A 44 2.34 18.76 -65.07
N SER A 45 1.57 19.82 -65.34
CA SER A 45 0.19 19.94 -64.86
C SER A 45 -0.77 20.36 -65.98
N GLU A 46 -1.99 19.85 -65.92
CA GLU A 46 -3.11 20.31 -66.75
C GLU A 46 -3.94 21.40 -66.03
N GLU A 47 -3.77 21.56 -64.71
CA GLU A 47 -4.51 22.51 -63.89
C GLU A 47 -3.99 23.94 -64.04
N GLY A 48 -2.68 24.11 -64.22
CA GLY A 48 -2.08 25.43 -64.40
C GLY A 48 -0.57 25.47 -64.29
N MET A 49 0.01 26.61 -64.64
CA MET A 49 1.45 26.86 -64.52
C MET A 49 1.93 26.87 -63.06
N GLU A 50 1.12 27.35 -62.11
CA GLU A 50 1.49 27.34 -60.70
C GLU A 50 1.59 25.92 -60.14
N ASP A 51 0.63 25.04 -60.46
CA ASP A 51 0.72 23.63 -60.08
C ASP A 51 1.93 22.94 -60.74
N ALA A 52 2.20 23.20 -62.03
CA ALA A 52 3.40 22.69 -62.69
C ALA A 52 4.70 23.16 -61.99
N ARG A 53 4.76 24.42 -61.51
CA ARG A 53 5.89 24.95 -60.74
C ARG A 53 6.03 24.28 -59.37
N GLU A 54 4.92 24.04 -58.68
CA GLU A 54 4.92 23.34 -57.40
C GLU A 54 5.39 21.89 -57.57
N GLN A 55 4.85 21.16 -58.54
CA GLN A 55 5.28 19.80 -58.86
C GLN A 55 6.77 19.72 -59.22
N ALA A 56 7.29 20.69 -59.97
CA ALA A 56 8.71 20.75 -60.31
C ALA A 56 9.59 20.91 -59.06
N ARG A 57 9.16 21.74 -58.10
CA ARG A 57 9.85 21.90 -56.80
C ARG A 57 9.77 20.62 -55.97
N LEU A 58 8.60 20.00 -55.90
CA LEU A 58 8.39 18.73 -55.18
C LEU A 58 9.23 17.59 -55.75
N GLU A 59 9.47 17.58 -57.06
CA GLU A 59 10.35 16.59 -57.69
C GLU A 59 11.81 16.75 -57.24
N VAL A 60 12.32 17.99 -57.14
CA VAL A 60 13.66 18.25 -56.56
C VAL A 60 13.73 17.77 -55.11
N VAL A 61 12.72 18.10 -54.30
CA VAL A 61 12.63 17.67 -52.88
C VAL A 61 12.59 16.15 -52.77
N ARG A 62 11.81 15.47 -53.62
CA ARG A 62 11.70 14.00 -53.67
C ARG A 62 13.05 13.35 -53.98
N GLN A 63 13.80 13.87 -54.95
CA GLN A 63 15.14 13.36 -55.26
C GLN A 63 16.11 13.52 -54.08
N ILE A 64 16.09 14.67 -53.40
CA ILE A 64 16.89 14.89 -52.19
C ILE A 64 16.49 13.89 -51.10
N ARG A 65 15.20 13.72 -50.85
CA ARG A 65 14.67 12.77 -49.85
C ARG A 65 15.17 11.34 -50.09
N VAL A 66 15.15 10.87 -51.33
CA VAL A 66 15.65 9.53 -51.70
C VAL A 66 17.14 9.40 -51.40
N ARG A 67 17.94 10.41 -51.75
CA ARG A 67 19.39 10.40 -51.47
C ARG A 67 19.71 10.47 -49.98
N VAL A 68 19.01 11.31 -49.22
CA VAL A 68 19.15 11.40 -47.76
C VAL A 68 18.77 10.09 -47.09
N LYS A 69 17.66 9.46 -47.49
CA LYS A 69 17.25 8.15 -46.98
C LYS A 69 18.35 7.11 -47.24
N SER A 70 18.89 7.07 -48.45
CA SER A 70 19.98 6.19 -48.83
C SER A 70 21.24 6.44 -47.97
N GLU A 71 21.63 7.70 -47.76
CA GLU A 71 22.78 8.07 -46.92
C GLU A 71 22.62 7.59 -45.46
N VAL A 72 21.44 7.80 -44.86
CA VAL A 72 21.15 7.36 -43.48
C VAL A 72 21.10 5.82 -43.37
N GLU A 73 20.64 5.13 -44.42
CA GLU A 73 20.56 3.66 -44.45
C GLU A 73 21.91 2.97 -44.71
N HIS A 74 22.80 3.57 -45.51
CA HIS A 74 24.09 2.96 -45.88
C HIS A 74 25.14 3.00 -44.75
N ARG A 75 25.02 3.89 -43.77
CA ARG A 75 25.96 4.02 -42.63
C ARG A 75 25.80 2.93 -41.55
N LYS A 76 25.61 1.67 -41.96
CA LYS A 76 25.51 0.50 -41.06
C LYS A 76 26.80 0.19 -40.27
N GLU A 77 27.95 0.71 -40.70
CA GLU A 77 29.27 0.18 -40.27
C GLU A 77 29.99 0.98 -39.17
N ALA A 78 29.54 2.18 -38.78
CA ALA A 78 30.25 2.99 -37.79
C ALA A 78 29.78 2.79 -36.33
N PHE A 79 28.77 1.95 -36.11
CA PHE A 79 27.94 2.02 -34.93
C PHE A 79 27.45 0.58 -34.56
N GLY A 80 27.76 0.07 -33.35
CA GLY A 80 27.25 -1.21 -32.77
C GLY A 80 25.89 -1.26 -31.98
N PHE A 81 25.26 -2.44 -31.95
CA PHE A 81 23.87 -2.80 -31.55
C PHE A 81 23.09 -2.02 -30.46
N GLY A 82 21.79 -1.78 -30.74
CA GLY A 82 20.71 -1.50 -29.75
C GLY A 82 20.26 -0.04 -29.66
N GLU A 83 21.02 0.81 -28.97
CA GLU A 83 20.69 2.24 -28.79
C GLU A 83 20.84 3.07 -30.07
N GLN A 84 21.55 2.52 -31.05
CA GLN A 84 21.81 3.22 -32.30
C GLN A 84 20.70 3.10 -33.32
N GLU A 85 19.83 2.11 -33.17
CA GLU A 85 18.62 2.02 -33.99
C GLU A 85 17.69 3.19 -33.65
N ALA A 86 17.59 3.57 -32.37
CA ALA A 86 16.86 4.75 -31.93
C ALA A 86 17.49 6.05 -32.45
N ILE A 87 18.82 6.21 -32.33
CA ILE A 87 19.53 7.38 -32.87
C ILE A 87 19.34 7.47 -34.39
N ARG A 88 19.35 6.33 -35.09
CA ARG A 88 19.17 6.27 -36.54
C ARG A 88 17.75 6.65 -36.94
N GLU A 89 16.71 6.11 -36.30
CA GLU A 89 15.33 6.50 -36.60
C GLU A 89 15.09 7.98 -36.30
N GLN A 90 15.57 8.49 -35.17
CA GLN A 90 15.49 9.94 -34.87
C GLN A 90 16.24 10.79 -35.89
N SER A 91 17.45 10.37 -36.28
CA SER A 91 18.23 11.06 -37.32
C SER A 91 17.51 11.05 -38.67
N LYS A 92 16.87 9.94 -39.02
CA LYS A 92 16.08 9.79 -40.26
C LYS A 92 14.85 10.68 -40.26
N GLU A 93 14.08 10.71 -39.17
CA GLU A 93 12.90 11.56 -39.01
C GLU A 93 13.28 13.04 -39.11
N LEU A 94 14.29 13.48 -38.35
CA LEU A 94 14.79 14.86 -38.40
C LEU A 94 15.33 15.23 -39.77
N SER A 95 16.07 14.33 -40.44
CA SER A 95 16.58 14.60 -41.79
C SER A 95 15.44 14.78 -42.80
N GLN A 96 14.36 14.00 -42.68
CA GLN A 96 13.17 14.16 -43.54
C GLN A 96 12.44 15.47 -43.23
N GLN A 97 12.28 15.82 -41.96
CA GLN A 97 11.68 17.08 -41.54
C GLN A 97 12.47 18.28 -42.05
N ILE A 98 13.81 18.27 -41.98
CA ILE A 98 14.66 19.34 -42.50
C ILE A 98 14.49 19.50 -44.03
N VAL A 99 14.35 18.38 -44.76
CA VAL A 99 14.07 18.40 -46.20
C VAL A 99 12.67 18.99 -46.48
N ASP A 100 11.69 18.73 -45.63
CA ASP A 100 10.31 19.19 -45.83
C ASP A 100 10.10 20.65 -45.39
N GLU A 101 10.79 21.11 -44.35
CA GLU A 101 10.55 22.42 -43.73
C GLU A 101 11.10 23.62 -44.52
N LYS A 102 12.03 23.43 -45.47
CA LYS A 102 12.41 24.36 -46.56
C LYS A 102 13.76 23.96 -47.17
N VAL A 103 13.76 23.18 -48.26
CA VAL A 103 14.88 23.24 -49.23
C VAL A 103 14.83 24.61 -49.91
N SER A 104 15.43 25.61 -49.27
CA SER A 104 15.56 26.96 -49.81
C SER A 104 16.56 26.96 -50.96
N GLY A 105 16.33 27.80 -51.98
CA GLY A 105 17.22 27.92 -53.14
C GLY A 105 16.78 27.16 -54.40
N ILE A 106 15.67 26.41 -54.36
CA ILE A 106 15.05 25.86 -55.59
C ILE A 106 14.45 27.02 -56.40
N ARG A 107 14.83 27.14 -57.67
CA ARG A 107 14.32 28.16 -58.60
C ARG A 107 13.64 27.52 -59.79
N ILE A 108 12.56 28.11 -60.27
CA ILE A 108 12.00 27.78 -61.58
C ILE A 108 12.85 28.47 -62.62
N VAL A 109 13.51 27.69 -63.47
CA VAL A 109 14.51 28.17 -64.42
C VAL A 109 13.99 28.18 -65.86
N GLU A 110 13.00 27.34 -66.17
CA GLU A 110 12.34 27.33 -67.47
C GLU A 110 10.88 26.86 -67.34
N THR A 111 10.02 27.27 -68.28
CA THR A 111 8.62 26.83 -68.35
C THR A 111 8.22 26.60 -69.81
N ALA A 112 7.38 25.60 -70.07
CA ALA A 112 6.85 25.32 -71.40
C ALA A 112 5.34 25.02 -71.35
N ARG A 113 4.69 25.02 -72.52
CA ARG A 113 3.26 24.69 -72.66
C ARG A 113 3.03 23.99 -74.00
N GLU A 114 2.25 22.92 -73.97
CA GLU A 114 1.78 22.21 -75.17
C GLU A 114 0.39 21.62 -74.90
N GLU A 115 -0.55 21.78 -75.84
CA GLU A 115 -1.89 21.15 -75.82
C GLU A 115 -2.65 21.21 -74.47
N GLY A 116 -2.63 22.37 -73.81
CA GLY A 116 -3.33 22.55 -72.53
C GLY A 116 -2.56 22.07 -71.29
N ARG A 117 -1.40 21.45 -71.48
CA ARG A 117 -0.49 21.03 -70.41
C ARG A 117 0.65 22.02 -70.21
N TYR A 118 0.96 22.30 -68.95
CA TYR A 118 1.97 23.23 -68.48
C TYR A 118 3.17 22.45 -67.92
N TYR A 119 4.38 22.90 -68.23
CA TYR A 119 5.62 22.29 -67.76
C TYR A 119 6.48 23.34 -67.06
N ALA A 120 7.16 22.96 -65.99
CA ALA A 120 8.15 23.79 -65.32
C ALA A 120 9.42 22.97 -65.01
N LEU A 121 10.57 23.60 -65.16
CA LEU A 121 11.86 23.07 -64.75
C LEU A 121 12.32 23.81 -63.49
N ALA A 122 12.48 23.08 -62.40
CA ALA A 122 13.09 23.55 -61.18
C ALA A 122 14.56 23.13 -61.14
N ALA A 123 15.43 24.02 -60.67
CA ALA A 123 16.85 23.74 -60.44
C ALA A 123 17.29 24.20 -59.04
N LEU A 124 18.10 23.35 -58.38
CA LEU A 124 18.80 23.67 -57.14
C LEU A 124 20.31 23.66 -57.39
N ASP A 125 21.01 24.75 -57.07
CA ASP A 125 22.48 24.81 -57.09
C ASP A 125 23.04 24.04 -55.89
N ARG A 126 23.66 22.89 -56.16
CA ARG A 126 24.18 21.97 -55.14
C ARG A 126 25.30 22.57 -54.32
N ILE A 127 26.14 23.40 -54.93
CA ILE A 127 27.30 23.99 -54.26
C ILE A 127 26.82 25.03 -53.26
N ARG A 128 26.01 25.99 -53.72
CA ARG A 128 25.47 27.03 -52.83
C ARG A 128 24.64 26.46 -51.69
N PHE A 129 23.88 25.40 -51.96
CA PHE A 129 23.09 24.72 -50.94
C PHE A 129 23.98 23.96 -49.95
N ALA A 130 25.03 23.26 -50.43
CA ALA A 130 26.00 22.59 -49.58
C ALA A 130 26.78 23.58 -48.69
N ASP A 131 27.23 24.72 -49.22
CA ASP A 131 27.96 25.76 -48.46
C ASP A 131 27.13 26.31 -47.29
N ALA A 132 25.83 26.54 -47.53
CA ALA A 132 24.91 27.01 -46.49
C ALA A 132 24.72 25.96 -45.38
N LEU A 133 24.56 24.68 -45.77
CA LEU A 133 24.47 23.57 -44.83
C LEU A 133 25.75 23.39 -44.02
N GLU A 134 26.91 23.51 -44.67
CA GLU A 134 28.22 23.41 -44.03
C GLU A 134 28.42 24.51 -42.98
N ALA A 135 28.05 25.75 -43.28
CA ALA A 135 28.12 26.85 -42.32
C ALA A 135 27.23 26.59 -41.08
N GLU A 136 25.99 26.09 -41.27
CA GLU A 136 25.12 25.70 -40.17
C GLU A 136 25.71 24.53 -39.35
N LEU A 137 26.28 23.54 -40.02
CA LEU A 137 26.93 22.39 -39.40
C LEU A 137 28.08 22.82 -38.49
N PHE A 138 28.96 23.69 -38.97
CA PHE A 138 30.08 24.19 -38.16
C PHE A 138 29.64 25.03 -36.98
N GLN A 139 28.58 25.83 -37.12
CA GLN A 139 28.02 26.57 -35.99
C GLN A 139 27.47 25.62 -34.92
N LYS A 140 26.74 24.58 -35.31
CA LYS A 140 26.20 23.59 -34.38
C LYS A 140 27.29 22.75 -33.73
N ASP A 141 28.26 22.26 -34.49
CA ASP A 141 29.37 21.47 -33.95
C ASP A 141 30.21 22.28 -32.95
N ARG A 142 30.44 23.57 -33.22
CA ARG A 142 31.10 24.48 -32.26
C ARG A 142 30.32 24.58 -30.95
N GLU A 143 29.00 24.73 -31.03
CA GLU A 143 28.16 24.82 -29.84
C GLU A 143 28.10 23.50 -29.07
N VAL A 144 28.07 22.35 -29.76
CA VAL A 144 28.20 21.03 -29.14
C VAL A 144 29.49 20.94 -28.34
N ARG A 145 30.63 21.33 -28.92
CA ARG A 145 31.94 21.30 -28.25
C ARG A 145 31.98 22.23 -27.03
N ARG A 146 31.44 23.44 -27.15
CA ARG A 146 31.32 24.39 -26.03
C ARG A 146 30.52 23.79 -24.86
N LEU A 147 29.40 23.13 -25.15
CA LEU A 147 28.56 22.48 -24.15
C LEU A 147 29.24 21.24 -23.52
N LEU A 148 30.08 20.53 -24.26
CA LEU A 148 30.88 19.43 -23.71
C LEU A 148 31.95 19.93 -22.73
N GLU A 149 32.61 21.05 -23.05
CA GLU A 149 33.58 21.70 -22.17
C GLU A 149 32.87 22.17 -20.88
N GLU A 150 31.76 22.90 -21.01
CA GLU A 150 30.93 23.35 -19.88
C GLU A 150 30.43 22.18 -19.02
N ALA A 151 30.03 21.08 -19.64
CA ALA A 151 29.64 19.87 -18.92
C ALA A 151 30.81 19.24 -18.13
N GLY A 152 32.02 19.29 -18.70
CA GLY A 152 33.24 18.83 -18.04
C GLY A 152 33.52 19.64 -16.78
N GLU A 153 33.49 20.97 -16.89
CA GLU A 153 33.66 21.88 -15.74
C GLU A 153 32.63 21.60 -14.64
N PHE A 154 31.35 21.46 -15.00
CA PHE A 154 30.31 21.12 -14.02
C PHE A 154 30.51 19.75 -13.38
N ALA A 155 31.03 18.77 -14.11
CA ALA A 155 31.31 17.45 -13.55
C ALA A 155 32.46 17.51 -12.53
N GLU A 156 33.55 18.22 -12.86
CA GLU A 156 34.69 18.44 -11.95
C GLU A 156 34.30 19.17 -10.67
N GLU A 157 33.37 20.13 -10.76
CA GLU A 157 32.81 20.85 -9.61
C GLU A 157 31.79 20.03 -8.80
N GLY A 158 31.48 18.79 -9.18
CA GLY A 158 30.45 17.97 -8.55
C GLY A 158 29.01 18.46 -8.79
N LYS A 159 28.79 19.33 -9.79
CA LYS A 159 27.49 19.86 -10.22
C LYS A 159 26.86 18.97 -11.30
N VAL A 160 26.80 17.66 -11.04
CA VAL A 160 26.37 16.62 -12.00
C VAL A 160 25.03 16.92 -12.69
N PRO A 161 23.97 17.41 -12.03
CA PRO A 161 22.73 17.76 -12.74
C PRO A 161 22.92 18.80 -13.86
N LYS A 162 23.79 19.79 -13.66
CA LYS A 162 24.10 20.80 -14.67
C LYS A 162 24.95 20.24 -15.80
N ALA A 163 25.89 19.35 -15.46
CA ALA A 163 26.66 18.62 -16.46
C ALA A 163 25.74 17.81 -17.37
N LEU A 164 24.79 17.06 -16.81
CA LEU A 164 23.82 16.28 -17.57
C LEU A 164 22.89 17.16 -18.42
N GLU A 165 22.45 18.31 -17.90
CA GLU A 165 21.66 19.28 -18.68
C GLU A 165 22.44 19.78 -19.91
N SER A 166 23.71 20.17 -19.72
CA SER A 166 24.58 20.65 -20.80
C SER A 166 24.84 19.54 -21.84
N LEU A 167 25.10 18.31 -21.39
CA LEU A 167 25.25 17.15 -22.27
C LEU A 167 23.95 16.80 -23.01
N SER A 168 22.79 16.99 -22.39
CA SER A 168 21.51 16.75 -23.04
C SER A 168 21.25 17.76 -24.16
N GLN A 169 21.61 19.03 -23.95
CA GLN A 169 21.56 20.05 -25.00
C GLN A 169 22.55 19.72 -26.12
N ALA A 170 23.79 19.34 -25.77
CA ALA A 170 24.80 18.93 -26.73
C ALA A 170 24.35 17.73 -27.58
N TYR A 171 23.64 16.77 -26.97
CA TYR A 171 23.11 15.60 -27.67
C TYR A 171 22.07 16.00 -28.71
N GLY A 172 21.12 16.87 -28.36
CA GLY A 172 20.12 17.39 -29.29
C GLY A 172 20.76 18.12 -30.48
N LEU A 173 21.72 19.00 -30.22
CA LEU A 173 22.44 19.73 -31.27
C LEU A 173 23.29 18.82 -32.15
N SER A 174 23.94 17.80 -31.57
CA SER A 174 24.71 16.79 -32.31
C SER A 174 23.82 15.92 -33.20
N LEU A 175 22.60 15.60 -32.74
CA LEU A 175 21.60 14.87 -33.53
C LEU A 175 21.14 15.72 -34.73
N GLU A 176 20.82 16.99 -34.49
CA GLU A 176 20.48 17.95 -35.55
C GLU A 176 21.61 18.17 -36.56
N ALA A 177 22.85 18.25 -36.08
CA ALA A 177 24.03 18.37 -36.94
C ALA A 177 24.22 17.08 -37.76
N SER A 178 24.01 15.90 -37.17
CA SER A 178 24.11 14.63 -37.90
C SER A 178 23.05 14.50 -39.01
N ALA A 179 21.82 14.96 -38.75
CA ALA A 179 20.76 15.00 -39.75
C ALA A 179 21.10 15.96 -40.91
N ARG A 180 21.62 17.16 -40.59
CA ARG A 180 22.11 18.11 -41.61
C ARG A 180 23.30 17.58 -42.39
N LEU A 181 24.17 16.80 -41.76
CA LEU A 181 25.32 16.19 -42.42
C LEU A 181 24.88 15.11 -43.42
N ALA A 182 23.85 14.34 -43.10
CA ALA A 182 23.26 13.41 -44.07
C ALA A 182 22.70 14.16 -45.29
N LEU A 183 22.03 15.30 -45.07
CA LEU A 183 21.57 16.18 -46.13
C LEU A 183 22.72 16.77 -46.95
N TYR A 184 23.75 17.31 -46.28
CA TYR A 184 24.96 17.83 -46.93
C TYR A 184 25.61 16.77 -47.83
N ARG A 185 25.83 15.55 -47.33
CA ARG A 185 26.42 14.45 -48.12
C ARG A 185 25.56 14.02 -49.29
N ALA A 186 24.23 14.05 -49.14
CA ALA A 186 23.30 13.70 -50.21
C ALA A 186 23.33 14.70 -51.39
N VAL A 187 23.71 15.95 -51.14
CA VAL A 187 23.66 17.04 -52.13
C VAL A 187 25.05 17.54 -52.56
N ALA A 188 26.07 17.45 -51.72
CA ALA A 188 27.42 17.96 -52.00
C ALA A 188 28.07 17.24 -53.20
N PRO A 189 28.75 17.97 -54.11
CA PRO A 189 29.40 17.38 -55.27
C PRO A 189 30.83 16.85 -55.03
N VAL A 190 31.53 17.28 -53.97
CA VAL A 190 32.87 16.77 -53.58
C VAL A 190 32.94 16.66 -52.04
N PRO A 191 33.38 15.54 -51.44
CA PRO A 191 33.02 15.21 -50.06
C PRO A 191 34.23 15.13 -49.14
N GLU A 192 34.80 16.25 -48.70
CA GLU A 192 35.65 16.25 -47.50
C GLU A 192 35.27 17.44 -46.63
N MET A 193 34.38 17.17 -45.68
CA MET A 193 34.04 18.09 -44.59
C MET A 193 34.75 17.58 -43.33
N ALA A 194 35.18 18.48 -42.46
CA ALA A 194 35.71 18.08 -41.16
C ALA A 194 34.68 17.26 -40.36
N GLU A 195 35.17 16.30 -39.59
CA GLU A 195 34.33 15.39 -38.82
C GLU A 195 33.59 16.14 -37.69
N ILE A 196 32.26 16.14 -37.75
CA ILE A 196 31.42 16.64 -36.65
C ILE A 196 31.33 15.59 -35.55
N LEU A 197 31.12 16.04 -34.33
CA LEU A 197 30.96 15.16 -33.19
C LEU A 197 29.62 14.39 -33.27
N PRO A 198 29.63 13.05 -33.36
CA PRO A 198 28.40 12.27 -33.48
C PRO A 198 27.66 12.12 -32.13
N PRO A 199 26.34 11.90 -32.12
CA PRO A 199 25.52 11.83 -30.90
C PRO A 199 25.95 10.70 -29.96
N SER A 200 26.52 9.63 -30.53
CA SER A 200 27.05 8.50 -29.75
C SER A 200 28.21 8.89 -28.84
N GLN A 201 29.07 9.82 -29.26
CA GLN A 201 30.16 10.32 -28.41
C GLN A 201 29.62 11.17 -27.26
N VAL A 202 28.60 11.99 -27.51
CA VAL A 202 27.91 12.74 -26.44
C VAL A 202 27.22 11.80 -25.44
N LEU A 203 26.54 10.76 -25.93
CA LEU A 203 25.94 9.74 -25.06
C LEU A 203 26.98 9.02 -24.23
N SER A 204 28.14 8.69 -24.79
CA SER A 204 29.24 8.10 -24.03
C SER A 204 29.66 9.00 -22.87
N ARG A 205 29.75 10.32 -23.10
CA ARG A 205 30.06 11.28 -22.03
C ARG A 205 28.97 11.35 -20.95
N ILE A 206 27.70 11.26 -21.32
CA ILE A 206 26.58 11.14 -20.36
C ILE A 206 26.77 9.89 -19.49
N ARG A 207 27.07 8.74 -20.12
CA ARG A 207 27.28 7.48 -19.39
C ARG A 207 28.48 7.53 -18.46
N GLU A 208 29.58 8.18 -18.86
CA GLU A 208 30.75 8.40 -18.01
C GLU A 208 30.42 9.19 -16.75
N VAL A 209 29.72 10.32 -16.90
CA VAL A 209 29.29 11.14 -15.74
C VAL A 209 28.41 10.33 -14.79
N VAL A 210 27.50 9.52 -15.32
CA VAL A 210 26.60 8.71 -14.50
C VAL A 210 27.30 7.50 -13.87
N SER A 211 28.20 6.83 -14.58
CA SER A 211 28.92 5.66 -14.07
C SER A 211 29.93 6.02 -12.98
N GLY A 212 30.39 7.28 -12.96
CA GLY A 212 31.21 7.83 -11.88
C GLY A 212 30.46 8.04 -10.55
N LEU A 213 29.12 8.00 -10.55
CA LEU A 213 28.32 8.17 -9.35
C LEU A 213 28.33 6.92 -8.47
N ARG A 214 28.45 7.12 -7.16
CA ARG A 214 28.29 6.10 -6.13
C ARG A 214 27.33 6.60 -5.06
N MET A 215 26.68 5.66 -4.38
CA MET A 215 25.79 5.95 -3.26
C MET A 215 26.25 5.16 -2.03
N GLU A 216 26.42 5.87 -0.92
CA GLU A 216 26.86 5.32 0.35
C GLU A 216 25.78 5.52 1.42
N LYS A 217 25.63 4.54 2.32
CA LYS A 217 24.77 4.69 3.50
C LYS A 217 25.52 5.44 4.58
N VAL A 218 25.00 6.59 4.98
CA VAL A 218 25.59 7.42 6.05
C VAL A 218 24.97 7.08 7.40
N SER A 219 23.64 6.93 7.45
CA SER A 219 22.92 6.70 8.71
C SER A 219 21.56 6.02 8.52
N GLY A 220 21.02 5.48 9.61
CA GLY A 220 19.66 4.94 9.69
C GLY A 220 19.51 3.46 9.31
N ASP A 221 20.56 2.75 8.89
CA ASP A 221 20.46 1.31 8.62
C ASP A 221 20.49 0.47 9.90
N GLY A 222 19.85 -0.70 9.86
CA GLY A 222 19.85 -1.70 10.93
C GLY A 222 19.15 -1.29 12.22
N GLN A 223 18.35 -0.22 12.19
CA GLN A 223 17.64 0.28 13.36
C GLN A 223 16.36 -0.51 13.67
N GLU A 224 15.71 -0.17 14.78
CA GLU A 224 14.52 -0.86 15.28
C GLU A 224 13.33 0.12 15.32
N GLY A 225 12.12 -0.39 15.09
CA GLY A 225 10.90 0.43 15.12
C GLY A 225 9.65 -0.41 15.34
N LYS A 226 8.62 0.18 15.96
CA LYS A 226 7.29 -0.43 16.10
C LYS A 226 6.42 -0.07 14.89
N GLU A 227 5.47 -0.92 14.54
CA GLU A 227 4.56 -0.65 13.41
C GLU A 227 3.82 0.68 13.59
N GLY A 228 3.91 1.56 12.60
CA GLY A 228 3.26 2.87 12.61
C GLY A 228 4.06 4.00 13.26
N ASP A 229 5.15 3.70 13.98
CA ASP A 229 6.02 4.71 14.57
C ASP A 229 7.06 5.22 13.55
N GLU A 230 7.49 6.47 13.68
CA GLU A 230 8.63 6.99 12.94
C GLU A 230 9.94 6.37 13.47
N LEU A 231 10.83 5.95 12.57
CA LEU A 231 12.14 5.43 12.95
C LEU A 231 12.98 6.49 13.69
N ALA A 232 13.70 6.05 14.73
CA ALA A 232 14.43 6.94 15.63
C ALA A 232 15.48 7.82 14.93
N ARG A 233 16.12 7.32 13.87
CA ARG A 233 17.08 8.09 13.06
C ARG A 233 16.59 8.16 11.60
N PRO A 234 16.79 9.30 10.91
CA PRO A 234 16.53 9.37 9.49
C PRO A 234 17.41 8.40 8.71
N LEU A 235 16.91 7.93 7.57
CA LEU A 235 17.74 7.24 6.59
C LEU A 235 18.50 8.28 5.79
N VAL A 236 19.83 8.17 5.77
CA VAL A 236 20.71 9.14 5.11
C VAL A 236 21.60 8.41 4.13
N VAL A 237 21.58 8.86 2.88
CA VAL A 237 22.54 8.46 1.85
C VAL A 237 23.42 9.63 1.45
N ARG A 238 24.64 9.34 1.04
CA ARG A 238 25.53 10.30 0.37
C ARG A 238 25.75 9.86 -1.06
N VAL A 239 25.62 10.79 -2.00
CA VAL A 239 25.98 10.59 -3.41
C VAL A 239 27.33 11.24 -3.64
N VAL A 240 28.27 10.46 -4.18
CA VAL A 240 29.63 10.91 -4.50
C VAL A 240 29.93 10.62 -5.96
N GLY A 241 30.68 11.51 -6.62
CA GLY A 241 31.17 11.39 -7.99
C GLY A 241 32.68 11.59 -7.96
N GLU A 242 33.43 10.60 -8.44
CA GLU A 242 34.91 10.62 -8.40
C GLU A 242 35.52 10.91 -7.01
N GLY A 243 34.80 10.58 -5.94
CA GLY A 243 35.21 10.83 -4.54
C GLY A 243 34.74 12.15 -3.95
N THR A 244 34.14 13.04 -4.75
CA THR A 244 33.60 14.34 -4.30
C THR A 244 32.10 14.26 -4.03
N PRO A 245 31.57 14.87 -2.95
CA PRO A 245 30.13 14.93 -2.74
C PRO A 245 29.38 15.68 -3.83
N VAL A 246 28.28 15.11 -4.31
CA VAL A 246 27.53 15.64 -5.46
C VAL A 246 26.27 16.36 -5.01
N LYS A 247 26.18 17.66 -5.28
CA LYS A 247 25.04 18.50 -4.92
C LYS A 247 23.94 18.47 -5.98
N GLY A 248 22.68 18.56 -5.55
CA GLY A 248 21.55 18.77 -6.45
C GLY A 248 20.99 17.49 -7.09
N VAL A 249 21.51 16.32 -6.72
CA VAL A 249 21.02 15.04 -7.24
C VAL A 249 19.74 14.66 -6.53
N LYS A 250 18.70 14.35 -7.29
CA LYS A 250 17.44 13.86 -6.75
C LYS A 250 17.58 12.37 -6.40
N VAL A 251 17.25 12.03 -5.16
CA VAL A 251 17.21 10.67 -4.61
C VAL A 251 15.77 10.33 -4.26
N ARG A 252 15.27 9.23 -4.82
CA ARG A 252 13.94 8.71 -4.56
C ARG A 252 14.00 7.62 -3.50
N PHE A 253 13.21 7.77 -2.44
CA PHE A 253 13.03 6.77 -1.41
C PHE A 253 11.71 6.04 -1.60
N VAL A 254 11.77 4.72 -1.63
CA VAL A 254 10.62 3.81 -1.73
C VAL A 254 10.73 2.70 -0.70
N TYR A 255 9.59 2.25 -0.19
CA TYR A 255 9.52 1.00 0.56
C TYR A 255 9.89 -0.19 -0.33
N GLY A 256 10.30 -1.31 0.28
CA GLY A 256 10.68 -2.54 -0.42
C GLY A 256 9.58 -3.11 -1.34
N ASP A 257 8.32 -2.78 -1.06
CA ASP A 257 7.15 -3.15 -1.88
C ASP A 257 6.84 -2.13 -3.00
N GLY A 258 7.69 -1.13 -3.19
CA GLY A 258 7.57 -0.11 -4.24
C GLY A 258 6.77 1.13 -3.85
N ARG A 259 6.15 1.19 -2.66
CA ARG A 259 5.42 2.39 -2.24
C ARG A 259 6.35 3.59 -2.06
N ARG A 260 5.92 4.73 -2.59
CA ARG A 260 6.71 5.97 -2.55
C ARG A 260 6.70 6.56 -1.14
N ILE A 261 7.90 6.87 -0.63
CA ILE A 261 8.08 7.68 0.59
C ILE A 261 8.23 9.15 0.18
N GLY A 262 9.12 9.42 -0.78
CA GLY A 262 9.33 10.76 -1.30
C GLY A 262 10.65 10.92 -2.04
N ASP A 263 10.80 12.07 -2.70
CA ASP A 263 12.05 12.45 -3.37
C ASP A 263 12.76 13.51 -2.51
N ARG A 264 14.10 13.46 -2.47
CA ARG A 264 14.97 14.40 -1.76
C ARG A 264 16.08 14.83 -2.69
N VAL A 265 16.66 16.00 -2.47
CA VAL A 265 17.75 16.53 -3.28
C VAL A 265 19.00 16.59 -2.40
N THR A 266 20.14 16.17 -2.94
CA THR A 266 21.39 16.18 -2.18
C THR A 266 21.88 17.59 -1.87
N GLY A 267 22.36 17.79 -0.64
CA GLY A 267 22.98 19.02 -0.16
C GLY A 267 24.40 19.23 -0.70
N SER A 268 25.11 20.24 -0.18
CA SER A 268 26.53 20.48 -0.50
C SER A 268 27.48 19.40 0.02
N ASP A 269 27.04 18.64 1.03
CA ASP A 269 27.69 17.44 1.58
C ASP A 269 27.36 16.17 0.78
N GLY A 270 26.60 16.29 -0.31
CA GLY A 270 26.12 15.17 -1.13
C GLY A 270 25.04 14.34 -0.45
N GLU A 271 24.50 14.77 0.70
CA GLU A 271 23.58 13.96 1.49
C GLU A 271 22.12 14.23 1.16
N ALA A 272 21.33 13.15 1.14
CA ALA A 272 19.88 13.18 1.08
C ALA A 272 19.31 12.35 2.23
N GLN A 273 18.37 12.95 2.98
CA GLN A 273 17.78 12.33 4.17
C GLN A 273 16.27 12.22 4.11
N VAL A 274 15.72 11.14 4.66
CA VAL A 274 14.28 10.93 4.79
C VAL A 274 13.92 10.35 6.15
N ARG A 275 12.80 10.80 6.70
CA ARG A 275 12.16 10.17 7.87
C ARG A 275 11.16 9.13 7.38
N VAL A 276 11.14 7.97 8.04
CA VAL A 276 10.39 6.80 7.58
C VAL A 276 9.51 6.30 8.71
N VAL A 277 8.26 5.99 8.39
CA VAL A 277 7.34 5.28 9.28
C VAL A 277 7.58 3.79 9.15
N ALA A 278 7.85 3.13 10.28
CA ALA A 278 8.17 1.72 10.34
C ALA A 278 6.96 0.86 9.95
N ARG A 279 7.23 -0.10 9.05
CA ARG A 279 6.21 -0.94 8.44
C ARG A 279 6.74 -2.34 8.19
N THR A 280 5.94 -3.34 8.52
CA THR A 280 6.25 -4.74 8.23
C THR A 280 6.07 -5.02 6.73
N LEU A 281 7.15 -5.36 6.02
CA LEU A 281 7.12 -5.64 4.57
C LEU A 281 7.72 -7.00 4.21
N GLU A 282 8.80 -7.39 4.90
CA GLU A 282 9.41 -8.71 4.83
C GLU A 282 9.39 -9.33 6.24
N ALA A 283 9.51 -10.65 6.38
CA ALA A 283 9.41 -11.36 7.66
C ALA A 283 10.18 -10.65 8.81
N ASP A 284 9.45 -9.90 9.64
CA ASP A 284 9.92 -9.17 10.82
C ASP A 284 10.81 -7.95 10.54
N ARG A 285 10.92 -7.54 9.27
CA ARG A 285 11.78 -6.44 8.84
C ARG A 285 11.05 -5.51 7.88
N GLY A 286 11.39 -4.24 7.96
CA GLY A 286 11.06 -3.28 6.91
C GLY A 286 12.28 -2.99 6.05
N VAL A 287 12.01 -2.69 4.78
CA VAL A 287 13.03 -2.36 3.79
C VAL A 287 12.70 -1.03 3.15
N VAL A 288 13.71 -0.20 2.97
CA VAL A 288 13.64 1.03 2.17
C VAL A 288 14.78 1.04 1.17
N VAL A 289 14.48 1.41 -0.06
CA VAL A 289 15.46 1.58 -1.13
C VAL A 289 15.55 3.05 -1.50
N ALA A 290 16.75 3.60 -1.44
CA ALA A 290 17.10 4.90 -1.99
C ALA A 290 17.70 4.70 -3.39
N ARG A 291 17.18 5.40 -4.40
CA ARG A 291 17.69 5.32 -5.78
C ARG A 291 17.94 6.71 -6.33
N VAL A 292 19.03 6.88 -7.08
CA VAL A 292 19.22 8.11 -7.86
C VAL A 292 18.10 8.23 -8.90
N ALA A 293 17.49 9.41 -8.98
CA ALA A 293 16.48 9.77 -9.96
C ALA A 293 16.96 11.00 -10.75
N LEU A 294 17.85 10.75 -11.73
CA LEU A 294 18.41 11.82 -12.57
C LEU A 294 17.31 12.43 -13.46
N GLY A 295 17.33 13.76 -13.55
CA GLY A 295 16.58 14.52 -14.56
C GLY A 295 17.54 15.12 -15.58
N GLY A 296 17.00 15.76 -16.62
CA GLY A 296 17.80 16.43 -17.65
C GLY A 296 18.54 15.45 -18.58
N LEU A 297 18.03 14.22 -18.74
CA LEU A 297 18.51 13.30 -19.77
C LEU A 297 17.81 13.60 -21.10
N PRO A 298 18.46 13.33 -22.24
CA PRO A 298 17.80 13.45 -23.54
C PRO A 298 16.55 12.59 -23.63
N GLU A 299 15.59 13.04 -24.45
CA GLU A 299 14.36 12.30 -24.68
C GLU A 299 14.65 10.91 -25.26
N GLY A 300 13.95 9.89 -24.74
CA GLY A 300 14.15 8.49 -25.15
C GLY A 300 15.36 7.80 -24.51
N VAL A 301 16.30 8.53 -23.90
CA VAL A 301 17.48 7.94 -23.25
C VAL A 301 17.13 7.41 -21.87
N ARG A 302 17.42 6.12 -21.65
CA ARG A 302 17.24 5.46 -20.35
C ARG A 302 18.56 4.89 -19.86
N LEU A 303 19.01 5.35 -18.70
CA LEU A 303 20.22 4.84 -18.07
C LEU A 303 19.91 3.64 -17.18
N ARG A 304 20.77 2.63 -17.25
CA ARG A 304 20.72 1.44 -16.38
C ARG A 304 21.83 1.52 -15.33
N GLY A 305 21.66 0.78 -14.23
CA GLY A 305 22.70 0.67 -13.20
C GLY A 305 22.91 1.95 -12.38
N LEU A 306 21.89 2.80 -12.26
CA LEU A 306 21.97 3.96 -11.37
C LEU A 306 22.22 3.51 -9.92
N PRO A 307 23.04 4.24 -9.15
CA PRO A 307 23.34 3.87 -7.78
C PRO A 307 22.07 3.73 -6.92
N GLU A 308 22.04 2.67 -6.12
CA GLU A 308 21.00 2.45 -5.12
C GLU A 308 21.59 1.99 -3.79
N ALA A 309 20.90 2.33 -2.70
CA ALA A 309 21.22 1.88 -1.35
C ALA A 309 19.98 1.26 -0.71
N ARG A 310 20.15 0.07 -0.14
CA ARG A 310 19.10 -0.67 0.57
C ARG A 310 19.32 -0.55 2.08
N PHE A 311 18.30 -0.04 2.76
CA PHE A 311 18.18 0.03 4.20
C PHE A 311 17.25 -1.07 4.70
N SER A 312 17.58 -1.64 5.85
CA SER A 312 16.76 -2.59 6.57
C SER A 312 16.59 -2.15 8.02
N TYR A 313 15.40 -2.36 8.57
CA TYR A 313 15.12 -2.15 9.99
C TYR A 313 14.33 -3.32 10.56
N ARG A 314 14.51 -3.58 11.85
CA ARG A 314 13.84 -4.67 12.58
C ARG A 314 12.53 -4.15 13.17
N MET A 315 11.47 -4.94 13.01
CA MET A 315 10.19 -4.64 13.65
C MET A 315 10.22 -5.11 15.11
N LEU A 316 10.07 -4.17 16.04
CA LEU A 316 9.77 -4.46 17.44
C LEU A 316 8.30 -4.86 17.52
N ARG A 317 8.05 -6.10 17.97
CA ARG A 317 6.71 -6.55 18.34
C ARG A 317 6.61 -6.44 19.87
N GLU A 318 5.54 -5.85 20.38
CA GLU A 318 5.20 -6.03 21.79
C GLU A 318 4.77 -7.49 21.97
N GLY A 319 5.50 -8.21 22.81
CA GLY A 319 5.11 -9.54 23.25
C GLY A 319 3.89 -9.42 24.15
N PHE A 320 2.98 -10.38 24.07
CA PHE A 320 1.85 -10.47 24.99
C PHE A 320 2.35 -10.68 26.43
N PRO A 321 1.58 -10.27 27.46
CA PRO A 321 1.92 -10.55 28.84
C PRO A 321 2.12 -12.06 29.06
N VAL A 322 3.12 -12.46 29.83
CA VAL A 322 3.37 -13.87 30.20
C VAL A 322 3.52 -14.01 31.72
N ALA A 323 2.92 -15.06 32.27
CA ALA A 323 3.15 -15.48 33.63
C ALA A 323 4.39 -16.38 33.67
N VAL A 324 5.14 -16.34 34.77
CA VAL A 324 6.37 -17.13 34.93
C VAL A 324 6.32 -17.82 36.28
N GLU A 325 6.49 -19.14 36.26
CA GLU A 325 6.65 -19.95 37.46
C GLU A 325 7.75 -20.98 37.23
N VAL A 326 8.73 -21.06 38.13
CA VAL A 326 9.81 -22.05 38.01
C VAL A 326 9.92 -22.85 39.30
N TYR A 327 9.88 -24.18 39.19
CA TYR A 327 9.89 -25.09 40.32
C TYR A 327 11.18 -25.92 40.36
N GLY A 328 11.73 -26.06 41.57
CA GLY A 328 12.88 -26.90 41.88
C GLY A 328 12.51 -28.36 42.09
N LEU A 329 13.50 -29.17 42.49
CA LEU A 329 13.37 -30.62 42.61
C LEU A 329 12.43 -31.06 43.73
N LYS A 330 12.28 -30.23 44.77
CA LYS A 330 11.41 -30.52 45.92
C LYS A 330 10.08 -29.78 45.81
N GLY A 331 9.74 -29.26 44.63
CA GLY A 331 8.51 -28.49 44.38
C GLY A 331 8.55 -27.05 44.89
N GLU A 332 9.71 -26.56 45.34
CA GLU A 332 9.89 -25.20 45.80
C GLU A 332 9.95 -24.20 44.62
N ARG A 333 9.35 -23.01 44.77
CA ARG A 333 9.48 -21.94 43.76
C ARG A 333 10.89 -21.36 43.75
N LEU A 334 11.44 -21.17 42.56
CA LEU A 334 12.81 -20.72 42.35
C LEU A 334 12.86 -19.26 41.83
N GLU A 335 12.62 -18.30 42.72
CA GLU A 335 12.57 -16.86 42.36
C GLU A 335 13.82 -16.35 41.63
N VAL A 336 15.01 -16.89 41.95
CA VAL A 336 16.26 -16.49 41.30
C VAL A 336 16.23 -16.81 39.81
N MET A 337 15.61 -17.94 39.42
CA MET A 337 15.45 -18.32 38.03
C MET A 337 14.33 -17.51 37.36
N GLU A 338 13.22 -17.28 38.06
CA GLU A 338 12.13 -16.43 37.57
C GLU A 338 12.62 -15.02 37.22
N LYS A 339 13.43 -14.40 38.10
CA LYS A 339 14.05 -13.08 37.86
C LYS A 339 15.00 -13.09 36.65
N LYS A 340 15.73 -14.19 36.42
CA LYS A 340 16.57 -14.35 35.22
C LYS A 340 15.72 -14.46 33.95
N LEU A 341 14.62 -15.22 34.00
CA LEU A 341 13.72 -15.40 32.87
C LEU A 341 13.00 -14.08 32.55
N ALA A 342 12.51 -13.35 33.56
CA ALA A 342 11.87 -12.04 33.40
C ALA A 342 12.80 -11.04 32.70
N ARG A 343 14.08 -10.95 33.09
CA ARG A 343 15.07 -10.11 32.41
C ARG A 343 15.35 -10.54 30.96
N ALA A 344 15.17 -11.82 30.64
CA ALA A 344 15.33 -12.32 29.28
C ALA A 344 14.11 -11.96 28.42
N LEU A 345 12.90 -12.10 28.98
CA LEU A 345 11.62 -11.77 28.36
C LEU A 345 11.48 -10.27 28.07
N ASP A 346 11.87 -9.43 29.02
CA ASP A 346 11.88 -7.96 28.87
C ASP A 346 12.73 -7.53 27.66
N ARG A 347 13.94 -8.09 27.52
CA ARG A 347 14.81 -7.85 26.35
C ARG A 347 14.27 -8.42 25.04
N LEU A 348 13.33 -9.36 25.11
CA LEU A 348 12.63 -9.92 23.95
C LEU A 348 11.33 -9.14 23.66
N GLY A 349 10.98 -8.13 24.46
CA GLY A 349 9.79 -7.31 24.29
C GLY A 349 8.52 -7.88 24.94
N TYR A 350 8.63 -8.91 25.79
CA TYR A 350 7.49 -9.50 26.51
C TYR A 350 7.36 -8.90 27.91
N VAL A 351 6.11 -8.60 28.31
CA VAL A 351 5.78 -8.13 29.66
C VAL A 351 5.53 -9.33 30.57
N VAL A 352 6.07 -9.33 31.79
CA VAL A 352 5.76 -10.37 32.79
C VAL A 352 4.60 -9.91 33.67
N ASP A 353 3.45 -10.59 33.57
CA ASP A 353 2.27 -10.37 34.42
C ASP A 353 1.74 -11.73 34.90
N GLN A 354 1.62 -11.90 36.22
CA GLN A 354 1.13 -13.15 36.82
C GLN A 354 -0.34 -13.46 36.48
N ARG A 355 -1.10 -12.47 36.00
CA ARG A 355 -2.48 -12.63 35.53
C ARG A 355 -2.58 -13.06 34.08
N SER A 356 -1.45 -13.20 33.39
CA SER A 356 -1.44 -13.70 32.02
C SER A 356 -1.95 -15.15 31.97
N PRO A 357 -2.79 -15.49 30.98
CA PRO A 357 -3.17 -16.88 30.73
C PRO A 357 -2.11 -17.65 29.95
N ILE A 358 -0.98 -17.04 29.60
CA ILE A 358 0.17 -17.76 29.07
C ILE A 358 1.19 -17.96 30.17
N LEU A 359 1.27 -19.19 30.67
CA LEU A 359 2.18 -19.57 31.73
C LEU A 359 3.46 -20.19 31.13
N LEU A 360 4.59 -19.57 31.42
CA LEU A 360 5.91 -20.18 31.27
C LEU A 360 6.25 -20.96 32.53
N LYS A 361 5.96 -22.26 32.50
CA LYS A 361 6.20 -23.21 33.59
C LYS A 361 7.58 -23.85 33.44
N GLY A 362 8.48 -23.57 34.37
CA GLY A 362 9.82 -24.11 34.42
C GLY A 362 9.95 -25.29 35.38
N GLN A 363 10.62 -26.34 34.95
CA GLN A 363 11.02 -27.48 35.79
C GLN A 363 12.53 -27.66 35.74
N VAL A 364 13.13 -27.92 36.90
CA VAL A 364 14.56 -28.16 37.06
C VAL A 364 14.84 -29.63 37.24
N GLU A 365 15.74 -30.17 36.44
CA GLU A 365 16.22 -31.54 36.53
C GLU A 365 17.74 -31.57 36.75
N VAL A 366 18.20 -32.45 37.63
CA VAL A 366 19.64 -32.70 37.82
C VAL A 366 20.01 -33.89 36.95
N GLY A 367 20.84 -33.64 35.94
CA GLY A 367 21.42 -34.66 35.10
C GLY A 367 22.65 -35.30 35.75
N GLU A 368 23.72 -35.40 34.98
CA GLU A 368 24.93 -36.10 35.41
C GLU A 368 25.62 -35.42 36.60
N VAL A 369 25.93 -36.22 37.63
CA VAL A 369 26.73 -35.81 38.80
C VAL A 369 27.97 -36.68 38.85
N LYS A 370 29.15 -36.05 38.78
CA LYS A 370 30.44 -36.74 38.80
C LYS A 370 31.31 -36.19 39.91
N GLU A 371 32.02 -37.07 40.60
CA GLU A 371 33.14 -36.68 41.42
C GLU A 371 34.35 -36.44 40.52
N VAL A 372 35.04 -35.33 40.76
CA VAL A 372 36.20 -34.89 40.00
C VAL A 372 37.31 -34.65 41.01
N GLU A 373 38.37 -35.45 40.91
CA GLU A 373 39.57 -35.26 41.71
C GLU A 373 40.41 -34.10 41.18
N GLY A 374 40.93 -33.27 42.08
CA GLY A 374 41.83 -32.18 41.75
C GLY A 374 42.71 -31.79 42.93
N PHE A 375 43.68 -30.91 42.68
CA PHE A 375 44.71 -30.48 43.64
C PHE A 375 44.19 -29.89 44.97
N GLY A 376 42.90 -29.64 45.11
CA GLY A 376 42.26 -29.11 46.33
C GLY A 376 41.23 -30.05 46.97
N GLY A 377 41.31 -31.36 46.71
CA GLY A 377 40.38 -32.39 47.19
C GLY A 377 39.25 -32.72 46.20
N THR A 378 38.51 -33.78 46.49
CA THR A 378 37.38 -34.25 45.67
C THR A 378 36.31 -33.17 45.58
N LYS A 379 35.93 -32.80 44.36
CA LYS A 379 34.80 -31.88 44.10
C LYS A 379 33.72 -32.59 43.32
N VAL A 380 32.48 -32.17 43.53
CA VAL A 380 31.34 -32.68 42.78
C VAL A 380 31.05 -31.72 41.64
N LEU A 381 30.97 -32.24 40.42
CA LEU A 381 30.47 -31.55 39.23
C LEU A 381 29.03 -32.01 38.96
N ALA A 382 28.10 -31.08 38.87
CA ALA A 382 26.71 -31.36 38.52
C ALA A 382 26.31 -30.64 37.24
N GLN A 383 25.57 -31.34 36.39
CA GLN A 383 24.84 -30.77 35.26
C GLN A 383 23.36 -30.61 35.62
N VAL A 384 22.81 -29.44 35.38
CA VAL A 384 21.42 -29.11 35.65
C VAL A 384 20.77 -28.66 34.34
N GLN A 385 19.57 -29.15 34.07
CA GLN A 385 18.73 -28.75 32.96
C GLN A 385 17.48 -28.05 33.49
N VAL A 386 17.09 -26.99 32.82
CA VAL A 386 15.85 -26.27 33.09
C VAL A 386 15.03 -26.32 31.82
N THR A 387 13.86 -26.94 31.91
CA THR A 387 12.89 -27.02 30.82
C THR A 387 11.79 -26.01 31.12
N ILE A 388 11.59 -25.05 30.21
CA ILE A 388 10.50 -24.08 30.26
C ILE A 388 9.44 -24.51 29.25
N SER A 389 8.24 -24.78 29.71
CA SER A 389 7.06 -25.09 28.90
C SER A 389 6.13 -23.88 28.86
N ALA A 390 5.74 -23.45 27.66
CA ALA A 390 4.69 -22.46 27.49
C ALA A 390 3.33 -23.18 27.49
N LEU A 391 2.43 -22.76 28.38
CA LEU A 391 1.11 -23.34 28.58
C LEU A 391 0.04 -22.26 28.43
N GLU A 392 -1.07 -22.60 27.80
CA GLU A 392 -2.29 -21.80 27.77
C GLU A 392 -3.18 -22.17 28.95
N LEU A 393 -3.66 -21.20 29.73
CA LEU A 393 -4.55 -21.38 30.86
C LEU A 393 -5.99 -20.95 30.51
N PRO A 394 -7.02 -21.61 31.06
CA PRO A 394 -6.96 -22.73 32.00
C PRO A 394 -6.85 -24.11 31.32
N SER A 395 -6.74 -24.17 29.99
CA SER A 395 -6.72 -25.43 29.22
C SER A 395 -5.49 -26.30 29.50
N GLU A 396 -4.45 -25.72 30.09
CA GLU A 396 -3.10 -26.28 30.25
C GLU A 396 -2.49 -26.80 28.94
N ARG A 397 -2.96 -26.29 27.80
CA ARG A 397 -2.49 -26.72 26.48
C ARG A 397 -1.03 -26.29 26.30
N ALA A 398 -0.14 -27.24 26.00
CA ALA A 398 1.24 -26.94 25.70
C ALA A 398 1.38 -26.24 24.35
N LEU A 399 2.00 -25.06 24.36
CA LEU A 399 2.28 -24.22 23.20
C LEU A 399 3.72 -24.42 22.68
N GLY A 400 4.58 -25.02 23.50
CA GLY A 400 5.94 -25.38 23.14
C GLY A 400 6.83 -25.46 24.38
N SER A 401 8.08 -25.86 24.20
CA SER A 401 9.06 -25.87 25.28
C SER A 401 10.46 -25.50 24.80
N VAL A 402 11.29 -25.06 25.73
CA VAL A 402 12.72 -24.80 25.53
C VAL A 402 13.47 -25.33 26.73
N ALA A 403 14.58 -26.04 26.49
CA ALA A 403 15.45 -26.51 27.55
C ALA A 403 16.82 -25.83 27.44
N PHE A 404 17.38 -25.44 28.59
CA PHE A 404 18.74 -24.95 28.67
C PHE A 404 19.45 -25.55 29.88
N SER A 405 20.75 -25.79 29.75
CA SER A 405 21.54 -26.47 30.77
C SER A 405 22.68 -25.63 31.30
N GLY A 406 23.15 -25.97 32.50
CA GLY A 406 24.32 -25.36 33.12
C GLY A 406 25.08 -26.40 33.93
N ARG A 407 26.39 -26.15 34.06
CA ARG A 407 27.28 -26.99 34.87
C ARG A 407 27.89 -26.18 36.01
N GLY A 408 28.05 -26.82 37.15
CA GLY A 408 28.57 -26.20 38.36
C GLY A 408 29.32 -27.20 39.20
N MET A 409 30.33 -26.71 39.92
CA MET A 409 31.20 -27.53 40.75
C MET A 409 31.12 -27.04 42.19
N GLY A 410 31.06 -27.97 43.14
CA GLY A 410 30.93 -27.70 44.57
C GLY A 410 31.69 -28.73 45.42
N LYS A 411 31.66 -28.55 46.74
CA LYS A 411 32.24 -29.50 47.69
C LYS A 411 31.40 -30.77 47.82
N ASP A 412 30.11 -30.64 47.59
CA ASP A 412 29.08 -31.68 47.68
C ASP A 412 28.08 -31.53 46.52
N ARG A 413 27.18 -32.51 46.36
CA ARG A 413 26.14 -32.50 45.33
C ARG A 413 25.29 -31.24 45.36
N GLU A 414 24.85 -30.81 46.54
CA GLU A 414 24.02 -29.61 46.67
C GLU A 414 24.77 -28.32 46.28
N GLY A 415 26.02 -28.18 46.70
CA GLY A 415 26.88 -27.06 46.33
C GLY A 415 27.14 -27.01 44.82
N ALA A 416 27.32 -28.17 44.19
CA ALA A 416 27.50 -28.29 42.74
C ALA A 416 26.23 -27.88 41.98
N VAL A 417 25.06 -28.35 42.41
CA VAL A 417 23.75 -27.99 41.83
C VAL A 417 23.45 -26.50 42.00
N ARG A 418 23.69 -25.92 43.19
CA ARG A 418 23.56 -24.46 43.44
C ARG A 418 24.47 -23.66 42.53
N ALA A 419 25.73 -24.08 42.36
CA ALA A 419 26.68 -23.43 41.47
C ALA A 419 26.26 -23.52 40.00
N ALA A 420 25.69 -24.66 39.58
CA ALA A 420 25.18 -24.88 38.24
C ALA A 420 24.02 -23.93 37.95
N MET A 421 23.01 -23.91 38.83
CA MET A 421 21.83 -23.03 38.74
C MET A 421 22.19 -21.54 38.66
N ARG A 422 23.20 -21.09 39.43
CA ARG A 422 23.71 -19.71 39.33
C ARG A 422 24.33 -19.41 37.97
N LYS A 423 25.01 -20.38 37.34
CA LYS A 423 25.71 -20.21 36.06
C LYS A 423 24.85 -20.46 34.82
N ILE A 424 23.65 -21.02 34.97
CA ILE A 424 22.70 -21.21 33.85
C ILE A 424 22.43 -19.88 33.16
N LYS A 425 22.60 -19.90 31.83
CA LYS A 425 22.24 -18.83 30.90
C LYS A 425 20.93 -19.21 30.21
N VAL A 426 19.97 -18.28 30.23
CA VAL A 426 18.69 -18.46 29.52
C VAL A 426 18.94 -18.41 28.02
N ASP A 427 18.46 -19.41 27.28
CA ASP A 427 18.45 -19.40 25.83
C ASP A 427 17.35 -18.46 25.31
N ARG A 428 17.73 -17.21 25.02
CA ARG A 428 16.82 -16.20 24.48
C ARG A 428 16.30 -16.54 23.09
N ALA A 429 17.11 -17.21 22.26
CA ALA A 429 16.71 -17.54 20.90
C ALA A 429 15.68 -18.67 20.88
N GLY A 430 15.89 -19.70 21.71
CA GLY A 430 14.92 -20.75 21.95
C GLY A 430 13.63 -20.21 22.55
N LEU A 431 13.71 -19.38 23.60
CA LEU A 431 12.54 -18.78 24.25
C LEU A 431 11.71 -17.92 23.27
N ALA A 432 12.36 -17.11 22.44
CA ALA A 432 11.70 -16.32 21.40
C ALA A 432 11.06 -17.18 20.30
N ARG A 433 11.55 -18.40 20.05
CA ARG A 433 10.92 -19.33 19.11
C ARG A 433 9.65 -19.92 19.72
N THR A 434 9.75 -20.46 20.94
CA THR A 434 8.61 -21.02 21.70
C THR A 434 7.47 -20.00 21.82
N LEU A 435 7.78 -18.74 22.15
CA LEU A 435 6.77 -17.70 22.30
C LEU A 435 6.21 -17.17 20.96
N ARG A 436 6.94 -17.35 19.85
CA ARG A 436 6.43 -17.03 18.50
C ARG A 436 5.49 -18.09 17.98
N GLU A 437 5.78 -19.36 18.24
CA GLU A 437 4.87 -20.48 17.93
C GLU A 437 3.60 -20.41 18.78
N ALA A 438 3.71 -19.86 19.99
CA ALA A 438 2.59 -19.51 20.86
C ALA A 438 1.84 -18.23 20.45
N ALA A 439 2.26 -17.48 19.43
CA ALA A 439 1.72 -16.15 19.14
C ALA A 439 0.30 -16.21 18.55
N PHE A 440 -0.60 -15.46 19.16
CA PHE A 440 -1.98 -15.30 18.72
C PHE A 440 -2.09 -14.40 17.48
N PRO A 441 -3.10 -14.59 16.61
CA PRO A 441 -3.28 -13.75 15.43
C PRO A 441 -3.45 -12.26 15.80
N ARG A 442 -2.77 -11.35 15.09
CA ARG A 442 -2.93 -9.88 15.27
C ARG A 442 -4.39 -9.41 15.24
N ALA A 443 -5.23 -10.09 14.45
CA ALA A 443 -6.66 -9.80 14.35
C ALA A 443 -7.42 -10.05 15.67
N THR A 444 -7.00 -11.06 16.46
CA THR A 444 -7.59 -11.35 17.77
C THR A 444 -7.29 -10.24 18.77
N GLU A 445 -6.06 -9.70 18.72
CA GLU A 445 -5.61 -8.60 19.58
C GLU A 445 -6.37 -7.30 19.30
N GLU A 446 -6.52 -6.93 18.03
CA GLU A 446 -7.30 -5.74 17.65
C GLU A 446 -8.77 -5.87 18.06
N LYS A 447 -9.34 -7.07 17.94
CA LYS A 447 -10.73 -7.33 18.33
C LYS A 447 -10.89 -7.19 19.86
N ALA A 448 -9.99 -7.77 20.64
CA ALA A 448 -10.01 -7.67 22.09
C ALA A 448 -9.87 -6.23 22.58
N LYS A 449 -8.98 -5.44 21.96
CA LYS A 449 -8.85 -4.01 22.24
C LYS A 449 -10.15 -3.25 22.01
N ARG A 450 -10.85 -3.50 20.89
CA ARG A 450 -12.15 -2.86 20.60
C ARG A 450 -13.21 -3.20 21.65
N HIS A 451 -13.27 -4.45 22.10
CA HIS A 451 -14.19 -4.86 23.17
C HIS A 451 -13.85 -4.16 24.51
N LEU A 452 -12.56 -4.04 24.85
CA LEU A 452 -12.13 -3.32 26.04
C LEU A 452 -12.49 -1.82 25.98
N ASP A 453 -12.22 -1.15 24.86
CA ASP A 453 -12.55 0.26 24.66
C ASP A 453 -14.07 0.51 24.81
N ARG A 454 -14.89 -0.37 24.22
CA ARG A 454 -16.36 -0.33 24.35
C ARG A 454 -16.82 -0.56 25.79
N ALA A 455 -16.21 -1.52 26.49
CA ALA A 455 -16.51 -1.77 27.89
C ALA A 455 -16.20 -0.57 28.77
N GLN A 456 -15.04 0.08 28.56
CA GLN A 456 -14.65 1.28 29.30
C GLN A 456 -15.61 2.46 29.04
N ALA A 457 -15.97 2.71 27.78
CA ALA A 457 -16.97 3.71 27.44
C ALA A 457 -18.35 3.41 28.07
N ALA A 458 -18.75 2.14 28.14
CA ALA A 458 -19.98 1.73 28.83
C ALA A 458 -19.89 2.01 30.35
N LEU A 459 -18.73 1.80 30.96
CA LEU A 459 -18.51 2.10 32.39
C LEU A 459 -18.56 3.58 32.71
N GLU A 460 -17.99 4.43 31.86
CA GLU A 460 -18.09 5.89 31.98
C GLU A 460 -19.56 6.34 31.96
N ASN A 461 -20.37 5.72 31.09
CA ASN A 461 -21.80 5.96 30.98
C ASN A 461 -22.64 5.22 32.06
N LYS A 462 -21.99 4.53 33.02
CA LYS A 462 -22.65 3.71 34.06
C LYS A 462 -23.58 2.61 33.52
N ASP A 463 -23.34 2.17 32.28
CA ASP A 463 -23.99 1.01 31.68
C ASP A 463 -23.23 -0.27 32.03
N TYR A 464 -23.44 -0.74 33.27
CA TYR A 464 -22.76 -1.91 33.80
C TYR A 464 -23.14 -3.22 33.09
N ARG A 465 -24.29 -3.29 32.41
CA ARG A 465 -24.71 -4.50 31.68
C ARG A 465 -23.98 -4.63 30.35
N LEU A 466 -23.92 -3.53 29.58
CA LEU A 466 -23.14 -3.51 28.36
C LEU A 466 -21.66 -3.72 28.66
N ALA A 467 -21.14 -3.08 29.70
CA ALA A 467 -19.76 -3.29 30.14
C ALA A 467 -19.49 -4.76 30.47
N LEU A 468 -20.37 -5.45 31.20
CA LEU A 468 -20.24 -6.86 31.51
C LEU A 468 -20.14 -7.71 30.23
N ARG A 469 -21.06 -7.49 29.28
CA ARG A 469 -21.11 -8.24 28.00
C ARG A 469 -19.88 -8.02 27.13
N GLU A 470 -19.36 -6.80 27.06
CA GLU A 470 -18.17 -6.49 26.27
C GLU A 470 -16.90 -7.08 26.90
N LEU A 471 -16.79 -7.03 28.23
CA LEU A 471 -15.66 -7.61 28.95
C LEU A 471 -15.60 -9.15 28.85
N GLU A 472 -16.76 -9.83 28.83
CA GLU A 472 -16.83 -11.29 28.69
C GLU A 472 -16.44 -11.79 27.29
N GLN A 473 -16.39 -10.90 26.29
CA GLN A 473 -15.96 -11.23 24.92
C GLN A 473 -14.45 -11.14 24.72
N ILE A 474 -13.70 -10.66 25.72
CA ILE A 474 -12.24 -10.52 25.64
C ILE A 474 -11.60 -11.89 25.86
N PRO A 475 -10.92 -12.47 24.84
CA PRO A 475 -10.33 -13.79 24.97
C PRO A 475 -9.18 -13.78 25.98
N PRO A 476 -9.02 -14.84 26.80
CA PRO A 476 -7.93 -15.00 27.74
C PRO A 476 -6.57 -14.65 27.14
N GLU A 477 -6.26 -15.24 25.99
CA GLU A 477 -4.98 -15.16 25.30
C GLU A 477 -4.50 -13.74 24.90
N THR A 478 -5.32 -12.71 25.07
CA THR A 478 -5.01 -11.34 24.62
C THR A 478 -4.44 -10.46 25.72
N SER A 479 -3.69 -9.40 25.35
CA SER A 479 -3.11 -8.49 26.35
C SER A 479 -4.16 -7.73 27.17
N ALA A 480 -5.37 -7.58 26.62
CA ALA A 480 -6.49 -6.89 27.25
C ALA A 480 -7.12 -7.69 28.42
N TYR A 481 -6.86 -9.00 28.52
CA TYR A 481 -7.59 -9.88 29.43
C TYR A 481 -7.39 -9.55 30.91
N ALA A 482 -6.17 -9.24 31.35
CA ALA A 482 -5.89 -8.93 32.75
C ALA A 482 -6.69 -7.71 33.24
N THR A 483 -6.73 -6.65 32.42
CA THR A 483 -7.55 -5.46 32.66
C THR A 483 -9.03 -5.83 32.64
N ALA A 484 -9.45 -6.68 31.70
CA ALA A 484 -10.83 -7.11 31.59
C ALA A 484 -11.31 -7.84 32.86
N GLN A 485 -10.49 -8.74 33.42
CA GLN A 485 -10.81 -9.47 34.66
C GLN A 485 -10.97 -8.54 35.87
N GLU A 486 -10.09 -7.55 36.00
CA GLU A 486 -10.21 -6.55 37.08
C GLU A 486 -11.50 -5.74 36.96
N LEU A 487 -11.85 -5.32 35.74
CA LEU A 487 -13.10 -4.62 35.48
C LEU A 487 -14.32 -5.53 35.71
N LEU A 488 -14.28 -6.79 35.28
CA LEU A 488 -15.36 -7.76 35.48
C LEU A 488 -15.71 -7.91 36.95
N GLN A 489 -14.72 -8.00 37.83
CA GLN A 489 -14.95 -8.10 39.27
C GLN A 489 -15.71 -6.87 39.80
N LYS A 490 -15.27 -5.66 39.43
CA LYS A 490 -15.91 -4.39 39.83
C LYS A 490 -17.33 -4.27 39.26
N VAL A 491 -17.51 -4.67 38.01
CA VAL A 491 -18.80 -4.60 37.30
C VAL A 491 -19.78 -5.59 37.89
N ARG A 492 -19.39 -6.84 38.14
CA ARG A 492 -20.25 -7.86 38.75
C ARG A 492 -20.76 -7.42 40.12
N GLN A 493 -19.92 -6.80 40.95
CA GLN A 493 -20.35 -6.24 42.22
C GLN A 493 -21.39 -5.12 42.05
N LYS A 494 -21.20 -4.22 41.07
CA LYS A 494 -22.15 -3.14 40.79
C LYS A 494 -23.45 -3.59 40.14
N VAL A 495 -23.41 -4.65 39.32
CA VAL A 495 -24.61 -5.29 38.75
C VAL A 495 -25.40 -6.00 39.84
N ALA A 496 -24.73 -6.73 40.73
CA ALA A 496 -25.35 -7.39 41.88
C ALA A 496 -25.95 -6.39 42.90
N ALA A 497 -25.41 -5.17 42.98
CA ALA A 497 -25.91 -4.11 43.85
C ALA A 497 -27.07 -3.29 43.25
N ARG A 498 -27.44 -3.49 41.98
CA ARG A 498 -28.62 -2.83 41.40
C ARG A 498 -29.89 -3.56 41.85
N PRO A 499 -30.93 -2.83 42.31
CA PRO A 499 -32.20 -3.44 42.67
C PRO A 499 -32.81 -4.15 41.45
N ARG A 500 -33.47 -5.28 41.71
CA ARG A 500 -34.09 -6.09 40.65
C ARG A 500 -35.30 -5.34 40.10
N PRO A 501 -35.64 -5.51 38.81
CA PRO A 501 -36.83 -4.90 38.25
C PRO A 501 -38.08 -5.31 39.05
N THR A 502 -38.89 -4.34 39.44
CA THR A 502 -40.12 -4.62 40.20
C THR A 502 -41.29 -4.90 39.25
N VAL A 503 -41.97 -6.04 39.40
CA VAL A 503 -43.09 -6.48 38.57
C VAL A 503 -44.39 -6.52 39.39
N ALA A 504 -45.43 -5.83 38.92
CA ALA A 504 -46.78 -5.98 39.44
C ALA A 504 -47.55 -7.03 38.63
N VAL A 505 -48.09 -8.06 39.31
CA VAL A 505 -48.84 -9.13 38.65
C VAL A 505 -50.34 -8.92 38.88
N PHE A 506 -51.09 -8.68 37.82
CA PHE A 506 -52.54 -8.51 37.89
C PHE A 506 -53.25 -9.86 37.87
N ALA A 507 -54.48 -9.89 38.39
CA ALA A 507 -55.34 -11.06 38.24
C ALA A 507 -55.64 -11.27 36.74
N PRO A 508 -55.41 -12.47 36.19
CA PRO A 508 -55.74 -12.76 34.80
C PRO A 508 -57.23 -12.61 34.53
N ASP A 509 -57.59 -12.11 33.34
CA ASP A 509 -58.96 -12.13 32.84
C ASP A 509 -59.39 -13.57 32.53
N ALA A 510 -60.58 -14.00 32.95
CA ALA A 510 -60.95 -15.42 32.93
C ALA A 510 -62.33 -15.68 32.32
N THR A 511 -62.41 -16.63 31.37
CA THR A 511 -63.65 -16.99 30.65
C THR A 511 -63.89 -18.52 30.67
N GLY A 512 -65.05 -18.99 31.15
CA GLY A 512 -65.41 -20.42 31.28
C GLY A 512 -65.84 -20.85 32.70
N TRP A 513 -66.53 -21.99 32.88
CA TRP A 513 -67.13 -22.37 34.18
C TRP A 513 -66.03 -22.69 35.23
N GLY A 514 -66.05 -22.00 36.38
CA GLY A 514 -65.02 -22.06 37.44
C GLY A 514 -63.99 -20.91 37.44
N SER A 515 -64.10 -19.98 36.49
CA SER A 515 -63.11 -18.96 36.10
C SER A 515 -62.43 -18.15 37.21
N TRP A 516 -63.14 -17.76 38.28
CA TRP A 516 -62.57 -16.83 39.27
C TRP A 516 -61.53 -17.48 40.22
N LYS A 517 -61.74 -18.74 40.63
CA LYS A 517 -60.77 -19.46 41.47
C LYS A 517 -59.51 -19.84 40.68
N ALA A 518 -59.68 -20.20 39.41
CA ALA A 518 -58.58 -20.51 38.50
C ALA A 518 -57.70 -19.29 38.21
N ALA A 519 -58.29 -18.10 38.02
CA ALA A 519 -57.55 -16.85 37.81
C ALA A 519 -56.68 -16.46 39.01
N GLU A 520 -57.23 -16.53 40.22
CA GLU A 520 -56.49 -16.22 41.44
C GLU A 520 -55.38 -17.24 41.71
N ALA A 521 -55.65 -18.53 41.48
CA ALA A 521 -54.64 -19.58 41.58
C ALA A 521 -53.50 -19.41 40.56
N LEU A 522 -53.82 -19.08 39.31
CA LEU A 522 -52.82 -18.81 38.27
C LEU A 522 -51.97 -17.59 38.62
N ARG A 523 -52.57 -16.51 39.16
CA ARG A 523 -51.80 -15.34 39.62
C ARG A 523 -50.78 -15.74 40.69
N ASP A 524 -51.21 -16.50 41.70
CA ASP A 524 -50.34 -16.92 42.79
C ASP A 524 -49.21 -17.85 42.31
N MET A 525 -49.48 -18.70 41.31
CA MET A 525 -48.47 -19.52 40.64
C MET A 525 -47.47 -18.68 39.82
N LEU A 526 -47.93 -17.70 39.05
CA LEU A 526 -47.06 -16.78 38.29
C LEU A 526 -46.18 -15.94 39.23
N VAL A 527 -46.74 -15.45 40.35
CA VAL A 527 -45.96 -14.76 41.39
C VAL A 527 -44.90 -15.69 41.97
N THR A 528 -45.26 -16.93 42.29
CA THR A 528 -44.33 -17.92 42.85
C THR A 528 -43.20 -18.23 41.86
N ALA A 529 -43.53 -18.43 40.58
CA ALA A 529 -42.55 -18.68 39.53
C ALA A 529 -41.60 -17.49 39.33
N LEU A 530 -42.14 -16.27 39.27
CA LEU A 530 -41.34 -15.03 39.14
C LEU A 530 -40.39 -14.84 40.32
N VAL A 531 -40.88 -14.99 41.55
CA VAL A 531 -40.05 -14.92 42.76
C VAL A 531 -38.99 -16.02 42.77
N GLY A 532 -39.35 -17.24 42.37
CA GLY A 532 -38.46 -18.39 42.29
C GLY A 532 -37.28 -18.20 41.35
N THR A 533 -37.39 -17.32 40.35
CA THR A 533 -36.27 -17.02 39.43
C THR A 533 -35.17 -16.18 40.07
N GLY A 534 -35.50 -15.41 41.12
CA GLY A 534 -34.58 -14.45 41.71
C GLY A 534 -34.10 -13.34 40.76
N LYS A 535 -34.76 -13.12 39.61
CA LYS A 535 -34.39 -12.08 38.63
C LYS A 535 -35.18 -10.78 38.80
N VAL A 536 -36.34 -10.83 39.45
CA VAL A 536 -37.28 -9.72 39.64
C VAL A 536 -37.77 -9.65 41.08
N ASP A 537 -38.19 -8.46 41.51
CA ASP A 537 -38.97 -8.28 42.74
C ASP A 537 -40.45 -8.19 42.39
N VAL A 538 -41.33 -8.82 43.16
CA VAL A 538 -42.77 -8.83 42.87
C VAL A 538 -43.50 -7.96 43.86
N VAL A 539 -44.39 -7.08 43.36
CA VAL A 539 -45.23 -6.24 44.22
C VAL A 539 -46.14 -7.10 45.09
N GLU A 540 -46.17 -6.81 46.39
CA GLU A 540 -47.06 -7.50 47.33
C GLU A 540 -48.54 -7.38 46.93
N ARG A 541 -49.23 -8.52 46.90
CA ARG A 541 -50.66 -8.63 46.55
C ARG A 541 -51.54 -7.64 47.34
N ARG A 542 -51.26 -7.44 48.64
CA ARG A 542 -52.03 -6.53 49.51
C ARG A 542 -51.89 -5.08 49.09
N ARG A 543 -50.67 -4.64 48.73
CA ARG A 543 -50.38 -3.29 48.26
C ARG A 543 -51.06 -3.02 46.91
N LEU A 544 -50.99 -3.98 45.99
CA LEU A 544 -51.66 -3.86 44.70
C LEU A 544 -53.19 -3.76 44.85
N ARG A 545 -53.79 -4.57 45.73
CA ARG A 545 -55.24 -4.49 46.03
C ARG A 545 -55.66 -3.15 46.63
N GLN A 546 -54.89 -2.63 47.59
CA GLN A 546 -55.19 -1.35 48.21
C GLN A 546 -55.23 -0.22 47.17
N VAL A 547 -54.24 -0.16 46.26
CA VAL A 547 -54.21 0.86 45.20
C VAL A 547 -55.37 0.68 44.21
N LEU A 548 -55.74 -0.55 43.87
CA LEU A 548 -56.89 -0.82 43.00
C LEU A 548 -58.21 -0.32 43.62
N GLU A 549 -58.41 -0.57 44.93
CA GLU A 549 -59.58 -0.10 45.69
C GLU A 549 -59.62 1.44 45.80
N GLU A 550 -58.48 2.08 46.09
CA GLU A 550 -58.35 3.55 46.16
C GLU A 550 -58.69 4.23 44.83
N GLN A 551 -58.33 3.60 43.70
CA GLN A 551 -58.65 4.10 42.36
C GLN A 551 -60.08 3.74 41.90
N LYS A 552 -60.89 3.11 42.76
CA LYS A 552 -62.24 2.60 42.45
C LYS A 552 -62.27 1.65 41.25
N LEU A 553 -61.18 0.92 41.02
CA LEU A 553 -61.07 -0.07 39.94
C LEU A 553 -61.44 -1.46 40.48
N GLY A 554 -62.20 -2.22 39.68
CA GLY A 554 -62.59 -3.57 40.05
C GLY A 554 -61.39 -4.51 40.17
N THR A 555 -61.45 -5.47 41.10
CA THR A 555 -60.41 -6.49 41.30
C THR A 555 -60.40 -7.58 40.24
N THR A 556 -61.39 -7.59 39.34
CA THR A 556 -61.61 -8.63 38.32
C THR A 556 -62.15 -8.02 37.02
N GLY A 557 -61.52 -8.33 35.89
CA GLY A 557 -61.92 -7.90 34.55
C GLY A 557 -60.73 -7.47 33.68
N PRO A 558 -60.91 -7.29 32.36
CA PRO A 558 -59.84 -6.87 31.46
C PRO A 558 -59.37 -5.45 31.81
N VAL A 559 -58.12 -5.33 32.25
CA VAL A 559 -57.43 -4.05 32.46
C VAL A 559 -56.65 -3.72 31.19
N ASP A 560 -56.88 -2.55 30.62
CA ASP A 560 -56.13 -2.11 29.45
C ASP A 560 -54.68 -1.72 29.84
N PRO A 561 -53.71 -1.80 28.90
CA PRO A 561 -52.31 -1.49 29.19
C PRO A 561 -52.02 -0.08 29.73
N GLU A 562 -52.82 0.93 29.38
CA GLU A 562 -52.62 2.31 29.85
C GLU A 562 -53.03 2.45 31.32
N THR A 563 -54.17 1.86 31.69
CA THR A 563 -54.63 1.76 33.08
C THR A 563 -53.67 0.92 33.92
N ALA A 564 -53.21 -0.20 33.39
CA ALA A 564 -52.21 -1.07 34.02
C ALA A 564 -50.90 -0.33 34.30
N SER A 565 -50.37 0.42 33.33
CA SER A 565 -49.18 1.28 33.49
C SER A 565 -49.39 2.32 34.60
N ARG A 566 -50.55 3.00 34.63
CA ARG A 566 -50.84 4.01 35.66
C ARG A 566 -50.83 3.42 37.08
N ILE A 567 -51.45 2.26 37.27
CA ILE A 567 -51.44 1.54 38.56
C ILE A 567 -50.03 1.06 38.89
N GLY A 568 -49.30 0.53 37.90
CA GLY A 568 -47.89 0.16 38.03
C GLY A 568 -47.03 1.27 38.62
N LYS A 569 -47.23 2.52 38.17
CA LYS A 569 -46.55 3.71 38.73
C LYS A 569 -46.87 3.92 40.21
N LEU A 570 -48.14 3.78 40.61
CA LEU A 570 -48.58 3.97 41.98
C LEU A 570 -48.03 2.90 42.95
N VAL A 571 -47.87 1.67 42.48
CA VAL A 571 -47.28 0.58 43.28
C VAL A 571 -45.76 0.51 43.22
N GLY A 572 -45.13 1.39 42.42
CA GLY A 572 -43.68 1.40 42.24
C GLY A 572 -43.14 0.24 41.40
N ALA A 573 -43.96 -0.33 40.52
CA ALA A 573 -43.53 -1.35 39.58
C ALA A 573 -42.91 -0.71 38.32
N GLU A 574 -41.87 -1.35 37.79
CA GLU A 574 -41.26 -1.01 36.51
C GLU A 574 -41.95 -1.72 35.35
N TYR A 575 -42.52 -2.90 35.63
CA TYR A 575 -43.29 -3.69 34.67
C TYR A 575 -44.60 -4.19 35.28
N VAL A 576 -45.58 -4.39 34.41
CA VAL A 576 -46.87 -4.98 34.78
C VAL A 576 -47.11 -6.24 33.97
N LEU A 577 -47.39 -7.34 34.64
CA LEU A 577 -47.77 -8.61 34.03
C LEU A 577 -49.31 -8.69 33.97
N LEU A 578 -49.83 -8.72 32.74
CA LEU A 578 -51.23 -8.92 32.43
C LEU A 578 -51.43 -10.35 31.91
N GLY A 579 -52.54 -10.98 32.28
CA GLY A 579 -52.84 -12.34 31.87
C GLY A 579 -54.28 -12.51 31.40
N ARG A 580 -54.51 -13.53 30.58
CA ARG A 580 -55.84 -14.05 30.22
C ARG A 580 -55.80 -15.57 30.32
N VAL A 581 -56.84 -16.17 30.89
CA VAL A 581 -57.03 -17.62 30.95
C VAL A 581 -58.39 -18.01 30.38
N VAL A 582 -58.39 -18.93 29.42
CA VAL A 582 -59.62 -19.43 28.78
C VAL A 582 -59.75 -20.93 29.07
N GLY A 583 -60.85 -21.32 29.71
CA GLY A 583 -61.12 -22.71 30.08
C GLY A 583 -62.23 -23.33 29.24
N ARG A 584 -61.97 -24.49 28.61
CA ARG A 584 -62.99 -25.26 27.87
C ARG A 584 -62.74 -26.76 28.01
N GLY A 585 -63.67 -27.48 28.64
CA GLY A 585 -63.65 -28.96 28.71
C GLY A 585 -62.40 -29.55 29.38
N GLY A 586 -61.93 -28.97 30.50
CA GLY A 586 -60.75 -29.42 31.25
C GLY A 586 -59.40 -29.02 30.64
N ARG A 587 -59.40 -28.26 29.54
CA ARG A 587 -58.21 -27.62 28.97
C ARG A 587 -58.23 -26.13 29.28
N VAL A 588 -57.03 -25.59 29.50
CA VAL A 588 -56.78 -24.18 29.75
C VAL A 588 -55.79 -23.65 28.73
N GLU A 589 -56.04 -22.45 28.24
CA GLU A 589 -55.11 -21.66 27.42
C GLU A 589 -54.82 -20.37 28.19
N VAL A 590 -53.53 -20.05 28.35
CA VAL A 590 -53.05 -18.93 29.15
C VAL A 590 -52.17 -18.04 28.29
N ASP A 591 -52.58 -16.79 28.13
CA ASP A 591 -51.80 -15.73 27.49
C ASP A 591 -51.32 -14.75 28.55
N VAL A 592 -50.03 -14.40 28.51
CA VAL A 592 -49.43 -13.41 29.42
C VAL A 592 -48.64 -12.37 28.63
N ARG A 593 -48.70 -11.12 29.08
CA ARG A 593 -48.02 -9.97 28.47
C ARG A 593 -47.38 -9.12 29.54
N LEU A 594 -46.12 -8.79 29.33
CA LEU A 594 -45.38 -7.87 30.19
C LEU A 594 -45.37 -6.48 29.56
N VAL A 595 -45.80 -5.48 30.32
CA VAL A 595 -45.93 -4.09 29.88
C VAL A 595 -44.94 -3.22 30.64
N SER A 596 -44.16 -2.41 29.94
CA SER A 596 -43.29 -1.40 30.56
C SER A 596 -44.16 -0.28 31.15
N VAL A 597 -44.02 -0.04 32.46
CA VAL A 597 -44.77 1.02 33.15
C VAL A 597 -44.38 2.40 32.64
N GLN A 598 -43.12 2.60 32.27
CA GLN A 598 -42.62 3.88 31.77
C GLN A 598 -43.19 4.23 30.39
N THR A 599 -43.28 3.25 29.49
CA THR A 599 -43.63 3.49 28.08
C THR A 599 -45.05 3.08 27.69
N GLY A 600 -45.73 2.28 28.52
CA GLY A 600 -47.04 1.69 28.22
C GLY A 600 -47.02 0.59 27.16
N LYS A 601 -45.84 0.23 26.62
CA LYS A 601 -45.70 -0.76 25.55
C LYS A 601 -45.53 -2.17 26.11
N VAL A 602 -46.07 -3.16 25.39
CA VAL A 602 -45.79 -4.58 25.62
C VAL A 602 -44.33 -4.85 25.23
N VAL A 603 -43.52 -5.31 26.18
CA VAL A 603 -42.09 -5.62 25.98
C VAL A 603 -41.84 -7.11 25.80
N ALA A 604 -42.73 -7.97 26.31
CA ALA A 604 -42.66 -9.42 26.16
C ALA A 604 -44.07 -10.02 26.19
N ALA A 605 -44.28 -11.14 25.51
CA ALA A 605 -45.54 -11.87 25.51
C ALA A 605 -45.30 -13.36 25.30
N SER A 606 -46.07 -14.20 26.00
CA SER A 606 -45.99 -15.65 25.88
C SER A 606 -47.38 -16.27 26.03
N SER A 607 -47.57 -17.43 25.41
CA SER A 607 -48.81 -18.21 25.46
C SER A 607 -48.50 -19.69 25.63
N ALA A 608 -49.35 -20.39 26.39
CA ALA A 608 -49.24 -21.83 26.62
C ALA A 608 -50.63 -22.44 26.88
N ALA A 609 -50.84 -23.66 26.39
CA ALA A 609 -52.09 -24.39 26.55
C ALA A 609 -51.85 -25.80 27.10
N GLY A 610 -52.73 -26.27 27.98
CA GLY A 610 -52.61 -27.58 28.60
C GLY A 610 -53.87 -28.02 29.32
N ARG A 611 -53.74 -29.05 30.17
CA ARG A 611 -54.81 -29.48 31.08
C ARG A 611 -54.77 -28.62 32.34
N GLU A 612 -55.93 -28.38 32.95
CA GLU A 612 -56.06 -27.56 34.15
C GLU A 612 -55.17 -28.04 35.32
N GLU A 613 -55.00 -29.36 35.47
CA GLU A 613 -54.11 -29.99 36.45
C GLU A 613 -52.62 -29.62 36.30
N ASN A 614 -52.21 -29.16 35.12
CA ASN A 614 -50.81 -28.78 34.81
C ASN A 614 -50.57 -27.25 34.88
N LEU A 615 -51.49 -26.47 35.46
CA LEU A 615 -51.38 -25.01 35.56
C LEU A 615 -50.04 -24.52 36.16
N ARG A 616 -49.45 -25.27 37.10
CA ARG A 616 -48.13 -24.94 37.67
C ARG A 616 -47.02 -25.00 36.60
N ALA A 617 -46.91 -26.10 35.86
CA ALA A 617 -45.90 -26.25 34.81
C ALA A 617 -46.09 -25.19 33.70
N ILE A 618 -47.35 -24.90 33.36
CA ILE A 618 -47.70 -23.83 32.41
C ILE A 618 -47.19 -22.47 32.93
N SER A 619 -47.37 -22.15 34.22
CA SER A 619 -46.90 -20.89 34.79
C SER A 619 -45.37 -20.74 34.81
N GLU A 620 -44.63 -21.83 35.05
CA GLU A 620 -43.17 -21.87 35.03
C GLU A 620 -42.63 -21.66 33.61
N GLU A 621 -43.21 -22.38 32.63
CA GLU A 621 -42.84 -22.24 31.22
C GLU A 621 -43.05 -20.80 30.71
N LEU A 622 -44.23 -20.23 31.01
CA LEU A 622 -44.56 -18.85 30.62
C LEU A 622 -43.61 -17.84 31.25
N THR A 623 -43.23 -18.04 32.51
CA THR A 623 -42.34 -17.14 33.24
C THR A 623 -40.93 -17.14 32.63
N ASN A 624 -40.38 -18.32 32.33
CA ASN A 624 -39.05 -18.44 31.73
C ASN A 624 -39.00 -17.78 30.34
N LYS A 625 -40.00 -18.07 29.49
CA LYS A 625 -40.12 -17.46 28.15
C LYS A 625 -40.24 -15.93 28.20
N LEU A 626 -40.97 -15.39 29.18
CA LEU A 626 -41.11 -13.95 29.35
C LEU A 626 -39.81 -13.29 29.78
N LEU A 627 -39.07 -13.88 30.72
CA LEU A 627 -37.83 -13.31 31.23
C LEU A 627 -36.69 -13.34 30.20
N GLU A 628 -36.63 -14.37 29.33
CA GLU A 628 -35.68 -14.41 28.21
C GLU A 628 -35.87 -13.27 27.21
N GLN A 629 -37.10 -12.79 27.04
CA GLN A 629 -37.42 -11.65 26.15
C GLN A 629 -37.19 -10.28 26.81
N MET A 630 -36.93 -10.23 28.12
CA MET A 630 -36.61 -8.99 28.85
C MET A 630 -35.12 -8.63 28.84
N GLU A 631 -34.25 -9.62 28.64
CA GLU A 631 -32.78 -9.49 28.54
C GLU A 631 -32.36 -9.00 27.16
#